data_AF-A0A3R7WCS0-F1
#
_entry.id   AF-A0A3R7WCS0-F1
#
_cell.length_a   1.000
_cell.length_b   1.000
_cell.length_c   1.000
_cell.angle_alpha   90.00
_cell.angle_beta   90.00
_cell.angle_gamma   90.00
#
_symmetry.space_group_name_H-M   'P 1'
#
loop_
_entity.id
_entity.type
_entity.pdbx_description
1 polymer ?
#
loop_
_entity_poly.entity_id
_entity_poly.type
_entity_poly.pdbx_seq_one_letter_code
_entity_poly.pdbx_strand_id
1 'polypeptide(L)'
;MSTRYNNRRIIRGGQKIAPGKLLPGMILTFNYSEKGVKDPRPILLFLYNNNSILEGININYLNPTKLKKLFSVIEFKKGKLEEEENLIFLKEDYFRIQISNPKKRSAMSPKRFYSDVILSDKYFKDAYRSYKAKSLTSLLVSQINTEFIT
;
A
#
# COMPACT_ATOMS: atom_id res chain seq x y z
N MET A 1 -14.54 -4.97 15.78
CA MET A 1 -14.25 -5.23 14.34
C MET A 1 -13.94 -3.91 13.68
N SER A 2 -12.87 -3.83 12.89
CA SER A 2 -12.54 -2.61 12.12
C SER A 2 -13.55 -2.39 11.00
N THR A 3 -14.19 -1.23 10.96
CA THR A 3 -15.14 -0.85 9.91
C THR A 3 -14.43 -0.78 8.55
N ARG A 4 -15.05 -1.34 7.52
CA ARG A 4 -14.55 -1.29 6.14
C ARG A 4 -15.21 -0.14 5.38
N TYR A 5 -14.41 0.59 4.63
CA TYR A 5 -14.78 1.69 3.77
C TYR A 5 -14.56 1.33 2.30
N ASN A 6 -15.38 1.91 1.41
CA ASN A 6 -15.19 1.79 -0.03
C ASN A 6 -14.26 2.90 -0.53
N ASN A 7 -12.98 2.59 -0.61
CA ASN A 7 -11.94 3.53 -1.02
C ASN A 7 -11.54 3.38 -2.50
N ARG A 8 -12.37 2.70 -3.31
CA ARG A 8 -12.09 2.45 -4.74
C ARG A 8 -11.90 3.73 -5.57
N ARG A 9 -12.54 4.84 -5.18
CA ARG A 9 -12.41 6.16 -5.83
C ARG A 9 -10.98 6.72 -5.84
N ILE A 10 -10.13 6.24 -4.93
CA ILE A 10 -8.71 6.63 -4.89
C ILE A 10 -7.97 6.02 -6.07
N ILE A 11 -8.41 4.86 -6.59
CA ILE A 11 -7.72 4.18 -7.68
C ILE A 11 -8.09 4.82 -9.01
N ARG A 12 -7.09 5.42 -9.67
CA ARG A 12 -7.24 6.01 -11.01
C ARG A 12 -7.17 4.93 -12.09
N GLY A 13 -6.22 4.02 -11.93
CA GLY A 13 -5.92 2.95 -12.87
C GLY A 13 -5.01 1.92 -12.25
N GLY A 14 -4.73 0.84 -12.97
CA GLY A 14 -3.78 -0.16 -12.52
C GLY A 14 -3.37 -1.13 -13.61
N GLN A 15 -2.15 -1.64 -13.48
CA GLN A 15 -1.54 -2.56 -14.42
C GLN A 15 -1.03 -3.80 -13.70
N LYS A 16 -1.00 -4.93 -14.42
CA LYS A 16 -0.55 -6.21 -13.85
C LYS A 16 0.90 -6.14 -13.42
N ILE A 17 1.18 -6.69 -12.25
CA ILE A 17 2.54 -6.77 -11.69
C ILE A 17 2.79 -8.18 -11.15
N ALA A 18 4.01 -8.68 -11.37
CA ALA A 18 4.44 -9.95 -10.80
C ALA A 18 4.82 -9.76 -9.32
N PRO A 19 4.52 -10.71 -8.41
CA PRO A 19 4.87 -10.61 -6.99
C PRO A 19 6.36 -10.35 -6.70
N GLY A 20 7.26 -10.85 -7.57
CA GLY A 20 8.70 -10.62 -7.45
C GLY A 20 9.18 -9.21 -7.84
N LYS A 21 8.30 -8.38 -8.43
CA LYS A 21 8.61 -7.00 -8.84
C LYS A 21 8.04 -5.95 -7.87
N LEU A 22 7.40 -6.38 -6.78
CA LEU A 22 6.80 -5.47 -5.81
C LEU A 22 7.87 -4.67 -5.08
N LEU A 23 7.64 -3.36 -4.95
CA LEU A 23 8.50 -2.45 -4.19
C LEU A 23 7.73 -1.85 -3.01
N PRO A 24 8.35 -1.72 -1.83
CA PRO A 24 7.78 -1.02 -0.68
C PRO A 24 7.22 0.37 -1.07
N GLY A 25 6.03 0.68 -0.57
CA GLY A 25 5.31 1.93 -0.82
C GLY A 25 4.37 1.92 -2.02
N MET A 26 4.29 0.82 -2.79
CA MET A 26 3.32 0.68 -3.88
C MET A 26 1.89 0.55 -3.35
N ILE A 27 0.94 1.10 -4.09
CA ILE A 27 -0.48 0.82 -3.89
C ILE A 27 -0.85 -0.38 -4.75
N LEU A 28 -1.25 -1.47 -4.11
CA LEU A 28 -1.64 -2.72 -4.77
C LEU A 28 -3.14 -2.93 -4.67
N THR A 29 -3.74 -3.44 -5.73
CA THR A 29 -5.10 -3.97 -5.73
C THR A 29 -5.09 -5.39 -6.24
N PHE A 30 -5.89 -6.25 -5.61
CA PHE A 30 -5.99 -7.66 -5.97
C PHE A 30 -7.31 -8.23 -5.44
N ASN A 31 -7.70 -9.38 -5.99
CA ASN A 31 -8.73 -10.21 -5.39
C ASN A 31 -8.07 -11.16 -4.39
N TYR A 32 -8.71 -11.38 -3.24
CA TYR A 32 -8.23 -12.28 -2.21
C TYR A 32 -9.32 -13.25 -1.79
N SER A 33 -9.00 -14.54 -1.76
CA SER A 33 -9.95 -15.58 -1.38
C SER A 33 -9.26 -16.61 -0.49
N GLU A 34 -9.64 -16.63 0.79
CA GLU A 34 -9.26 -17.63 1.79
C GLU A 34 -10.44 -17.88 2.73
N LYS A 35 -10.43 -19.01 3.42
CA LYS A 35 -11.48 -19.37 4.38
C LYS A 35 -11.58 -18.32 5.49
N GLY A 36 -12.77 -17.72 5.65
CA GLY A 36 -13.04 -16.73 6.71
C GLY A 36 -12.60 -15.30 6.41
N VAL A 37 -12.11 -15.02 5.20
CA VAL A 37 -11.73 -13.67 4.75
C VAL A 37 -12.97 -12.81 4.50
N LYS A 38 -12.94 -11.56 5.00
CA LYS A 38 -14.02 -10.58 4.86
C LYS A 38 -13.67 -9.40 3.93
N ASP A 39 -12.45 -9.40 3.40
CA ASP A 39 -11.89 -8.39 2.52
C ASP A 39 -11.46 -8.97 1.17
N PRO A 40 -12.43 -9.30 0.28
CA PRO A 40 -12.15 -9.98 -0.98
C PRO A 40 -11.45 -9.10 -2.02
N ARG A 41 -11.39 -7.78 -1.82
CA ARG A 41 -10.76 -6.82 -2.75
C ARG A 41 -9.96 -5.75 -2.00
N PRO A 42 -8.79 -6.10 -1.44
CA PRO A 42 -7.97 -5.15 -0.69
C PRO A 42 -7.40 -4.03 -1.57
N ILE A 43 -7.23 -2.86 -0.97
CA ILE A 43 -6.36 -1.79 -1.48
C ILE A 43 -5.21 -1.69 -0.48
N LEU A 44 -4.05 -2.18 -0.85
CA LEU A 44 -2.92 -2.39 0.05
C LEU A 44 -1.82 -1.37 -0.23
N LEU A 45 -1.49 -0.55 0.77
CA LEU A 45 -0.19 0.11 0.80
C LEU A 45 0.86 -0.93 1.22
N PHE A 46 1.58 -1.45 0.23
CA PHE A 46 2.51 -2.56 0.41
C PHE A 46 3.78 -2.10 1.12
N LEU A 47 4.24 -2.89 2.09
CA LEU A 47 5.43 -2.58 2.88
C LEU A 47 6.59 -3.54 2.59
N TYR A 48 6.36 -4.85 2.70
CA TYR A 48 7.35 -5.87 2.37
C TYR A 48 6.68 -7.22 2.12
N ASN A 49 7.45 -8.16 1.56
CA ASN A 49 7.07 -9.56 1.42
C ASN A 49 7.91 -10.39 2.38
N ASN A 50 7.25 -11.20 3.21
CA ASN A 50 7.87 -12.15 4.12
C ASN A 50 7.41 -13.57 3.76
N ASN A 51 8.29 -14.38 3.16
CA ASN A 51 8.00 -15.78 2.82
C ASN A 51 6.66 -15.98 2.06
N SER A 52 6.42 -15.18 1.01
CA SER A 52 5.17 -15.20 0.23
C SER A 52 3.94 -14.65 0.98
N ILE A 53 4.15 -13.85 2.01
CA ILE A 53 3.12 -13.10 2.71
C ILE A 53 3.36 -11.61 2.43
N LEU A 54 2.39 -10.97 1.79
CA LEU A 54 2.40 -9.53 1.53
C LEU A 54 1.92 -8.83 2.79
N GLU A 55 2.77 -7.95 3.31
CA GLU A 55 2.52 -7.17 4.50
C GLU A 55 2.27 -5.71 4.13
N GLY A 56 1.28 -5.08 4.76
CA GLY A 56 0.98 -3.68 4.50
C GLY A 56 -0.27 -3.16 5.19
N ILE A 57 -0.63 -1.91 4.89
CA ILE A 57 -1.85 -1.28 5.39
C ILE A 57 -2.97 -1.49 4.36
N ASN A 58 -4.05 -2.17 4.74
CA ASN A 58 -5.24 -2.20 3.90
C ASN A 58 -6.05 -0.92 4.11
N ILE A 59 -5.94 -0.03 3.13
CA ILE A 59 -6.56 1.29 3.12
C ILE A 59 -8.09 1.19 3.20
N ASN A 60 -8.71 0.07 2.83
CA ASN A 60 -10.15 -0.11 3.03
C ASN A 60 -10.57 -0.13 4.51
N TYR A 61 -9.64 -0.22 5.47
CA TYR A 61 -9.96 -0.06 6.90
C TYR A 61 -9.69 1.35 7.44
N LEU A 62 -9.35 2.29 6.56
CA LEU A 62 -9.16 3.70 6.90
C LEU A 62 -10.32 4.52 6.35
N ASN A 63 -10.95 5.31 7.23
CA ASN A 63 -11.90 6.32 6.79
C ASN A 63 -11.16 7.48 6.08
N PRO A 64 -11.87 8.38 5.37
CA PRO A 64 -11.22 9.48 4.65
C PRO A 64 -10.31 10.35 5.52
N THR A 65 -10.68 10.64 6.75
CA THR A 65 -9.86 11.43 7.68
C THR A 65 -8.56 10.71 8.06
N LYS A 66 -8.62 9.41 8.35
CA LYS A 66 -7.44 8.60 8.70
C LYS A 66 -6.55 8.35 7.50
N LEU A 67 -7.15 8.23 6.32
CA LEU A 67 -6.44 8.13 5.06
C LEU A 67 -5.62 9.40 4.78
N LYS A 68 -6.23 10.59 4.85
CA LYS A 68 -5.50 11.85 4.73
C LYS A 68 -4.38 11.94 5.75
N LYS A 69 -4.68 11.62 7.02
CA LYS A 69 -3.65 11.55 8.08
C LYS A 69 -2.48 10.64 7.72
N LEU A 70 -2.73 9.47 7.15
CA LEU A 70 -1.68 8.54 6.74
C LEU A 70 -0.74 9.21 5.74
N PHE A 71 -1.28 9.80 4.69
CA PHE A 71 -0.47 10.46 3.66
C PHE A 71 0.23 11.73 4.17
N SER A 72 -0.42 12.53 5.02
CA SER A 72 0.23 13.69 5.65
C SER A 72 1.41 13.29 6.56
N VAL A 73 1.28 12.20 7.33
CA VAL A 73 2.39 11.70 8.18
C VAL A 73 3.56 11.22 7.33
N ILE A 74 3.27 10.61 6.18
CA ILE A 74 4.27 10.12 5.23
C ILE A 74 5.03 11.27 4.58
N GLU A 75 4.29 12.29 4.11
CA GLU A 75 4.86 13.52 3.55
C GLU A 75 5.73 14.25 4.57
N PHE A 76 5.21 14.48 5.78
CA PHE A 76 5.93 15.15 6.86
C PHE A 76 7.25 14.46 7.23
N LYS A 77 7.29 13.12 7.23
CA LYS A 77 8.50 12.35 7.58
C LYS A 77 9.52 12.21 6.42
N LYS A 78 9.55 13.16 5.48
CA LYS A 78 10.44 13.21 4.29
C LYS A 78 10.13 12.15 3.22
N GLY A 79 8.87 11.76 3.07
CA GLY A 79 8.44 11.15 1.83
C GLY A 79 8.27 12.24 0.79
N LYS A 80 9.23 12.43 -0.12
CA LYS A 80 8.86 13.07 -1.39
C LYS A 80 7.78 12.18 -2.00
N LEU A 81 6.56 12.70 -2.12
CA LEU A 81 5.51 12.12 -2.93
C LEU A 81 5.95 12.29 -4.39
N GLU A 82 6.89 11.46 -4.84
CA GLU A 82 7.09 11.31 -6.28
C GLU A 82 5.89 10.50 -6.76
N GLU A 83 4.92 11.22 -7.30
CA GLU A 83 3.58 10.73 -7.62
C GLU A 83 3.60 9.69 -8.74
N GLU A 84 4.66 9.71 -9.56
CA GLU A 84 4.86 8.84 -10.70
C GLU A 84 6.30 8.30 -10.68
N GLU A 85 6.44 6.99 -10.54
CA GLU A 85 7.74 6.32 -10.55
C GLU A 85 7.71 5.07 -11.42
N ASN A 86 8.83 4.76 -12.07
CA ASN A 86 8.95 3.58 -12.93
C ASN A 86 10.27 2.81 -12.75
N LEU A 87 10.68 2.56 -11.50
CA LEU A 87 11.93 1.82 -11.19
C LEU A 87 11.98 0.36 -11.70
N ILE A 88 10.85 -0.18 -12.14
CA ILE A 88 10.72 -1.57 -12.59
C ILE A 88 10.33 -1.68 -14.07
N PHE A 89 10.38 -0.57 -14.81
CA PHE A 89 10.15 -0.49 -16.27
C PHE A 89 8.83 -1.16 -16.68
N LEU A 90 7.75 -0.76 -16.01
CA LEU A 90 6.38 -1.09 -16.39
C LEU A 90 5.91 -0.20 -17.54
N LYS A 91 4.80 -0.60 -18.18
CA LYS A 91 4.24 0.10 -19.34
C LYS A 91 3.76 1.51 -18.99
N GLU A 92 3.15 1.63 -17.82
CA GLU A 92 2.66 2.90 -17.28
C GLU A 92 3.43 3.23 -16.00
N ASP A 93 3.51 4.50 -15.64
CA ASP A 93 4.06 4.90 -14.35
C ASP A 93 3.09 4.54 -13.23
N TYR A 94 3.61 4.32 -12.02
CA TYR A 94 2.79 3.94 -10.87
C TYR A 94 3.05 4.85 -9.68
N PHE A 95 2.05 4.95 -8.81
CA PHE A 95 2.21 5.67 -7.56
C PHE A 95 3.04 4.86 -6.57
N ARG A 96 4.07 5.48 -5.99
CA ARG A 96 4.85 4.85 -4.92
C ARG A 96 5.30 5.86 -3.88
N ILE A 97 5.06 5.51 -2.63
CA ILE A 97 5.67 6.21 -1.50
C ILE A 97 7.14 5.81 -1.43
N GLN A 98 8.04 6.79 -1.31
CA GLN A 98 9.48 6.53 -1.25
C GLN A 98 9.94 5.86 0.04
N ILE A 99 9.70 4.56 0.14
CA ILE A 99 10.30 3.68 1.13
C ILE A 99 11.55 3.05 0.52
N SER A 100 12.61 2.96 1.33
CA SER A 100 13.91 2.46 0.91
C SER A 100 13.79 1.04 0.40
N ASN A 101 14.41 0.80 -0.75
CA ASN A 101 14.45 -0.49 -1.41
C ASN A 101 15.80 -0.66 -2.15
N PRO A 102 16.14 -1.88 -2.62
CA PRO A 102 17.42 -2.11 -3.29
C PRO A 102 17.66 -1.22 -4.53
N LYS A 103 16.61 -0.76 -5.21
CA LYS A 103 16.72 0.09 -6.42
C LYS A 103 16.79 1.58 -6.12
N LYS A 104 16.23 2.04 -5.00
CA LYS A 104 16.25 3.46 -4.59
C LYS A 104 16.34 3.60 -3.07
N ARG A 105 17.40 4.27 -2.63
CA ARG A 105 17.64 4.58 -1.22
C ARG A 105 16.68 5.67 -0.75
N SER A 106 16.20 5.53 0.49
CA SER A 106 15.41 6.55 1.19
C SER A 106 15.82 6.54 2.66
N ALA A 107 15.67 7.66 3.36
CA ALA A 107 15.88 7.73 4.80
C ALA A 107 14.88 6.85 5.59
N MET A 108 13.76 6.50 4.95
CA MET A 108 12.69 5.70 5.51
C MET A 108 12.78 4.25 5.04
N SER A 109 13.26 3.35 5.89
CA SER A 109 13.24 1.91 5.63
C SER A 109 11.86 1.30 5.93
N PRO A 110 11.51 0.11 5.36
CA PRO A 110 10.27 -0.57 5.71
C PRO A 110 10.11 -0.80 7.22
N LYS A 111 11.22 -1.14 7.90
CA LYS A 111 11.24 -1.32 9.36
C LYS A 111 10.92 -0.03 10.10
N ARG A 112 11.53 1.10 9.70
CA ARG A 112 11.24 2.42 10.27
C ARG A 112 9.82 2.88 9.99
N PHE A 113 9.32 2.65 8.77
CA PHE A 113 7.93 2.95 8.45
C PHE A 113 6.97 2.18 9.34
N TYR A 114 7.24 0.89 9.58
CA TYR A 114 6.44 0.09 10.50
C TYR A 114 6.45 0.64 11.93
N SER A 115 7.62 0.93 12.49
CA SER A 115 7.71 1.47 13.86
C SER A 115 7.13 2.87 14.00
N ASP A 116 7.48 3.76 13.08
CA ASP A 116 7.28 5.19 13.26
C ASP A 116 5.92 5.67 12.74
N VAL A 117 5.32 4.94 11.81
CA VAL A 117 4.02 5.25 11.20
C VAL A 117 2.96 4.24 11.64
N ILE A 118 3.18 2.93 11.43
CA ILE A 118 2.12 1.93 11.66
C ILE A 118 1.87 1.70 13.15
N LEU A 119 2.93 1.46 13.93
CA LEU A 119 2.78 1.17 15.37
C LEU A 119 2.42 2.40 16.20
N SER A 120 2.72 3.61 15.70
CA SER A 120 2.49 4.86 16.41
C SER A 120 1.02 5.33 16.39
N ASP A 121 0.17 4.73 15.56
CA ASP A 121 -1.25 5.05 15.48
C ASP A 121 -2.12 3.78 15.55
N LYS A 122 -3.03 3.74 16.52
CA LYS A 122 -3.96 2.62 16.72
C LYS A 122 -4.74 2.26 15.46
N TYR A 123 -5.20 3.24 14.69
CA TYR A 123 -5.98 2.98 13.48
C TYR A 123 -5.13 2.38 12.36
N PHE A 124 -3.87 2.79 12.25
CA PHE A 124 -2.94 2.22 11.26
C PHE A 124 -2.55 0.79 11.64
N LYS A 125 -2.31 0.55 12.94
CA LYS A 125 -2.12 -0.80 13.48
C LYS A 125 -3.33 -1.70 13.22
N ASP A 126 -4.54 -1.20 13.47
CA ASP A 126 -5.80 -1.93 13.26
C ASP A 126 -6.10 -2.17 11.76
N ALA A 127 -5.52 -1.39 10.86
CA ALA A 127 -5.64 -1.53 9.40
C ALA A 127 -4.50 -2.37 8.77
N TYR A 128 -3.47 -2.72 9.54
CA TYR A 128 -2.36 -3.54 9.07
C TYR A 128 -2.82 -4.99 8.82
N ARG A 129 -2.48 -5.55 7.67
CA ARG A 129 -2.95 -6.87 7.22
C ARG A 129 -1.85 -7.61 6.48
N SER A 130 -1.96 -8.93 6.55
CA SER A 130 -1.04 -9.88 5.93
C SER A 130 -1.83 -10.75 4.94
N TYR A 131 -1.35 -10.87 3.70
CA TYR A 131 -2.03 -11.63 2.64
C TYR A 131 -1.11 -12.67 2.04
N LYS A 132 -1.56 -13.92 1.97
CA LYS A 132 -0.80 -15.00 1.31
C LYS A 132 -0.79 -14.78 -0.20
N ALA A 133 0.41 -14.71 -0.80
CA ALA A 133 0.59 -14.47 -2.22
C ALA A 133 -0.11 -15.52 -3.11
N LYS A 134 -0.17 -16.78 -2.65
CA LYS A 134 -0.80 -17.90 -3.35
C LYS A 134 -2.33 -17.78 -3.49
N SER A 135 -2.96 -16.98 -2.63
CA SER A 135 -4.42 -16.83 -2.58
C SER A 135 -4.88 -15.50 -3.20
N LEU A 136 -3.95 -14.79 -3.84
CA LEU A 136 -4.21 -13.57 -4.60
C LEU A 136 -4.49 -13.91 -6.06
N THR A 137 -5.43 -13.20 -6.66
CA THR A 137 -5.58 -13.15 -8.12
C THR A 137 -5.70 -11.71 -8.59
N SER A 138 -5.42 -11.46 -9.87
CA SER A 138 -5.48 -10.12 -10.47
C SER A 138 -4.65 -9.08 -9.70
N LEU A 139 -3.38 -9.40 -9.41
CA LEU A 139 -2.47 -8.47 -8.74
C LEU A 139 -2.11 -7.31 -9.67
N LEU A 140 -2.51 -6.11 -9.28
CA LEU A 140 -2.25 -4.86 -9.97
C LEU A 140 -1.48 -3.91 -9.07
N VAL A 141 -0.57 -3.14 -9.67
CA VAL A 141 -0.07 -1.90 -9.07
C VAL A 141 -0.90 -0.74 -9.62
N SER A 142 -1.27 0.19 -8.74
CA SER A 142 -2.24 1.24 -9.06
C SER A 142 -1.63 2.63 -9.09
N GLN A 143 -2.12 3.45 -10.01
CA GLN A 143 -2.08 4.90 -9.89
C GLN A 143 -3.22 5.37 -9.00
N ILE A 144 -3.05 6.50 -8.32
CA ILE A 144 -4.07 7.05 -7.43
C ILE A 144 -4.44 8.49 -7.78
N ASN A 145 -5.68 8.85 -7.47
CA ASN A 145 -6.19 10.22 -7.49
C ASN A 145 -5.76 10.91 -6.19
N THR A 146 -4.75 11.79 -6.29
CA THR A 146 -4.14 12.45 -5.13
C THR A 146 -5.10 13.39 -4.39
N GLU A 147 -6.10 13.93 -5.08
CA GLU A 147 -7.18 14.77 -4.53
C GLU A 147 -8.00 14.14 -3.38
N PHE A 148 -7.97 12.81 -3.25
CA PHE A 148 -8.65 12.10 -2.14
C PHE A 148 -7.77 11.85 -0.93
N ILE A 149 -6.47 12.15 -1.03
CA ILE A 149 -5.47 11.88 0.01
C ILE A 149 -4.74 13.13 0.51
N THR A 150 -4.83 14.25 -0.22
CA THR A 150 -4.55 15.62 0.24
C THR A 150 -5.85 16.29 0.71
#